data_AF-E9GQJ8-F1
#
_entry.id   AF-E9GQJ8-F1
#
_cell.length_a   1.000
_cell.length_b   1.000
_cell.length_c   1.000
_cell.angle_alpha   90.00
_cell.angle_beta   90.00
_cell.angle_gamma   90.00
#
_symmetry.space_group_name_H-M   'P 1'
#
loop_
_entity.id
_entity.type
_entity.pdbx_description
1 polymer ?
#
loop_
_entity_poly.entity_id
_entity_poly.type
_entity_poly.pdbx_seq_one_letter_code
_entity_poly.pdbx_strand_id
1 'polypeptide(L)'
;MTTPSPEVPKVPHGMNPWVLGALSALLQIPLPENLDRQLDRYLIAIRQKRDATGLVCLAIALQLIENREKLPGLAIRADSPDQPQFNLPPVGNTPEITVEFNAAAIEAIPAAYGVHQKRFYSSVLQAYPVAWKWIVQLTACYQVHPLQANDVANYFKQFRDFLKITSFNGQEVNGNAVLPYIKFVTSTMKWPHSDFSKKIVANDEIRAAFLSDSSFVKRRTTFSATAGLCRQLIDGLGSHVSEFQINDKMIEAVDRSLAIYWDPELNGKIPVQLIAMAAAYAEFQGRDYGNWIQGKRALSKTRPILVGAWKRMFESLL
;
A
#
# COMPACT_ATOMS: atom_id res chain seq x y z
N MET A 1 -28.25 -63.65 5.29
CA MET A 1 -27.54 -62.47 5.82
C MET A 1 -26.51 -62.05 4.78
N THR A 2 -26.61 -60.78 4.36
CA THR A 2 -25.54 -59.89 3.83
C THR A 2 -24.69 -60.31 2.62
N THR A 3 -24.95 -59.65 1.49
CA THR A 3 -24.01 -59.30 0.40
C THR A 3 -22.91 -58.34 0.91
N PRO A 4 -21.68 -58.37 0.33
CA PRO A 4 -21.29 -57.47 -0.79
C PRO A 4 -20.49 -58.22 -1.91
N SER A 5 -20.56 -57.87 -3.21
CA SER A 5 -20.20 -56.62 -3.93
C SER A 5 -18.68 -56.42 -4.07
N PRO A 6 -18.18 -55.62 -5.03
CA PRO A 6 -18.22 -55.77 -6.48
C PRO A 6 -16.80 -55.68 -7.08
N GLU A 7 -16.74 -55.51 -8.41
CA GLU A 7 -15.57 -55.37 -9.26
C GLU A 7 -14.42 -54.48 -8.77
N VAL A 8 -13.24 -54.84 -9.28
CA VAL A 8 -11.94 -54.17 -9.26
C VAL A 8 -12.02 -52.65 -9.54
N PRO A 9 -11.39 -51.77 -8.73
CA PRO A 9 -11.09 -50.43 -9.17
C PRO A 9 -9.76 -50.42 -9.94
N LYS A 10 -9.85 -50.14 -11.25
CA LYS A 10 -8.74 -49.57 -12.03
C LYS A 10 -8.27 -48.28 -11.35
N VAL A 11 -6.99 -48.15 -11.06
CA VAL A 11 -6.39 -46.86 -10.68
C VAL A 11 -5.97 -46.12 -11.95
N PRO A 12 -6.49 -44.91 -12.20
CA PRO A 12 -6.08 -44.09 -13.33
C PRO A 12 -4.76 -43.36 -13.05
N HIS A 13 -4.05 -43.03 -14.13
CA HIS A 13 -2.97 -42.06 -14.18
C HIS A 13 -3.27 -40.80 -13.34
N GLY A 14 -2.32 -40.39 -12.51
CA GLY A 14 -2.36 -39.10 -11.83
C GLY A 14 -1.24 -38.95 -10.80
N MET A 15 -0.35 -37.99 -11.02
CA MET A 15 0.82 -37.69 -10.18
C MET A 15 0.48 -37.51 -8.68
N ASN A 16 1.43 -37.92 -7.84
CA ASN A 16 1.33 -38.01 -6.39
C ASN A 16 1.48 -36.63 -5.71
N PRO A 17 0.55 -36.20 -4.83
CA PRO A 17 0.59 -34.92 -4.09
C PRO A 17 1.85 -34.70 -3.24
N TRP A 18 2.59 -35.77 -2.93
CA TRP A 18 3.81 -35.71 -2.12
C TRP A 18 5.01 -35.08 -2.84
N VAL A 19 5.03 -35.03 -4.19
CA VAL A 19 6.09 -34.38 -4.96
C VAL A 19 5.99 -32.85 -4.88
N LEU A 20 4.78 -32.30 -4.70
CA LEU A 20 4.56 -30.87 -4.47
C LEU A 20 4.96 -30.44 -3.04
N GLY A 21 4.83 -31.34 -2.06
CA GLY A 21 5.22 -31.09 -0.67
C GLY A 21 6.74 -31.05 -0.45
N ALA A 22 7.50 -31.91 -1.13
CA ALA A 22 8.95 -32.01 -0.96
C ALA A 22 9.73 -30.83 -1.59
N LEU A 23 9.24 -30.25 -2.69
CA LEU A 23 9.82 -29.02 -3.26
C LEU A 23 9.49 -27.76 -2.44
N SER A 24 8.39 -27.76 -1.68
CA SER A 24 7.96 -26.60 -0.88
C SER A 24 8.85 -26.33 0.35
N ALA A 25 9.63 -27.30 0.83
CA ALA A 25 10.48 -27.14 2.01
C ALA A 25 11.89 -26.63 1.67
N LEU A 26 12.38 -26.89 0.45
CA LEU A 26 13.73 -26.53 -0.01
C LEU A 26 13.81 -25.16 -0.74
N LEU A 27 12.68 -24.48 -0.91
CA LEU A 27 12.56 -23.26 -1.73
C LEU A 27 11.94 -22.07 -0.98
N GLN A 28 11.93 -22.05 0.36
CA GLN A 28 11.48 -20.86 1.08
C GLN A 28 12.51 -19.75 0.92
N ILE A 29 12.30 -18.95 -0.12
CA ILE A 29 13.01 -17.71 -0.34
C ILE A 29 12.62 -16.78 0.82
N PRO A 30 13.59 -16.25 1.61
CA PRO A 30 13.29 -15.23 2.60
C PRO A 30 12.83 -13.98 1.84
N LEU A 31 11.54 -13.70 1.95
CA LEU A 31 10.91 -12.58 1.29
C LEU A 31 10.92 -11.37 2.19
N PRO A 32 11.22 -10.19 1.64
CA PRO A 32 11.59 -9.91 0.25
C PRO A 32 13.11 -9.77 0.04
N GLU A 33 13.95 -10.26 0.97
CA GLU A 33 15.41 -10.08 0.95
C GLU A 33 16.10 -10.84 -0.18
N ASN A 34 15.49 -11.91 -0.68
CA ASN A 34 16.03 -12.71 -1.76
C ASN A 34 14.97 -12.82 -2.86
N LEU A 35 15.30 -12.47 -4.10
CA LEU A 35 14.36 -12.51 -5.23
C LEU A 35 14.83 -13.48 -6.31
N ASP A 36 13.89 -13.94 -7.14
CA ASP A 36 14.15 -14.81 -8.27
C ASP A 36 13.60 -14.18 -9.55
N ARG A 37 14.45 -14.05 -10.56
CA ARG A 37 14.12 -13.66 -11.93
C ARG A 37 13.30 -14.73 -12.67
N GLN A 38 13.24 -15.97 -12.17
CA GLN A 38 12.31 -16.98 -12.64
C GLN A 38 10.94 -16.81 -11.95
N LEU A 39 10.02 -16.11 -12.61
CA LEU A 39 8.80 -15.56 -11.98
C LEU A 39 7.81 -16.63 -11.51
N ASP A 40 7.74 -17.80 -12.17
CA ASP A 40 6.88 -18.90 -11.68
C ASP A 40 7.45 -19.57 -10.43
N ARG A 41 8.78 -19.76 -10.35
CA ARG A 41 9.43 -20.23 -9.11
C ARG A 41 9.16 -19.24 -7.97
N TYR A 42 9.22 -17.95 -8.29
CA TYR A 42 8.90 -16.89 -7.35
C TYR A 42 7.44 -16.97 -6.86
N LEU A 43 6.46 -17.05 -7.76
CA LEU A 43 5.03 -17.21 -7.41
C LEU A 43 4.78 -18.40 -6.48
N ILE A 44 5.41 -19.54 -6.77
CA ILE A 44 5.33 -20.75 -5.96
C ILE A 44 5.92 -20.50 -4.57
N ALA A 45 7.12 -19.91 -4.49
CA ALA A 45 7.78 -19.61 -3.23
C ALA A 45 6.95 -18.69 -2.34
N ILE A 46 6.29 -17.68 -2.94
CA ILE A 46 5.43 -16.73 -2.23
C ILE A 46 4.00 -17.25 -2.01
N ARG A 47 3.71 -18.49 -2.43
CA ARG A 47 2.40 -19.16 -2.36
C ARG A 47 1.26 -18.33 -2.94
N GLN A 48 1.54 -17.54 -3.97
CA GLN A 48 0.53 -16.75 -4.67
C GLN A 48 0.08 -17.44 -5.96
N LYS A 49 -1.20 -17.24 -6.28
CA LYS A 49 -1.78 -17.73 -7.53
C LYS A 49 -1.61 -16.66 -8.62
N ARG A 50 -1.96 -17.02 -9.86
CA ARG A 50 -2.05 -16.09 -10.99
C ARG A 50 -3.33 -15.24 -10.90
N ASP A 51 -3.43 -14.45 -9.83
CA ASP A 51 -4.55 -13.56 -9.51
C ASP A 51 -4.05 -12.11 -9.30
N ALA A 52 -4.91 -11.21 -8.82
CA ALA A 52 -4.55 -9.82 -8.55
C ALA A 52 -3.39 -9.69 -7.53
N THR A 53 -3.33 -10.57 -6.54
CA THR A 53 -2.26 -10.56 -5.53
C THR A 53 -0.95 -11.02 -6.14
N GLY A 54 -0.95 -12.14 -6.88
CA GLY A 54 0.24 -12.62 -7.58
C GLY A 54 0.77 -11.61 -8.58
N LEU A 55 -0.13 -10.92 -9.31
CA LEU A 55 0.24 -9.84 -10.23
C LEU A 55 0.97 -8.71 -9.50
N VAL A 56 0.41 -8.21 -8.39
CA VAL A 56 1.03 -7.12 -7.61
C VAL A 56 2.37 -7.55 -7.05
N CYS A 57 2.46 -8.74 -6.45
CA CYS A 57 3.70 -9.26 -5.90
C CYS A 57 4.79 -9.42 -6.96
N LEU A 58 4.45 -9.91 -8.15
CA LEU A 58 5.40 -10.02 -9.26
C LEU A 58 5.84 -8.65 -9.79
N ALA A 59 4.91 -7.73 -10.01
CA ALA A 59 5.23 -6.40 -10.50
C ALA A 59 6.14 -5.64 -9.51
N ILE A 60 5.87 -5.79 -8.20
CA ILE A 60 6.74 -5.25 -7.13
C ILE A 60 8.11 -5.94 -7.18
N ALA A 61 8.17 -7.27 -7.18
CA ALA A 61 9.45 -8.00 -7.20
C ALA A 61 10.33 -7.62 -8.40
N LEU A 62 9.74 -7.48 -9.59
CA LEU A 62 10.42 -7.01 -10.79
C LEU A 62 11.02 -5.60 -10.60
N GLN A 63 10.25 -4.67 -10.04
CA GLN A 63 10.74 -3.32 -9.75
C GLN A 63 11.82 -3.30 -8.66
N LEU A 64 11.76 -4.20 -7.67
CA LEU A 64 12.83 -4.35 -6.68
C LEU A 64 14.11 -4.91 -7.32
N ILE A 65 14.00 -5.89 -8.22
CA ILE A 65 15.13 -6.43 -8.98
C ILE A 65 15.79 -5.33 -9.81
N GLU A 66 14.99 -4.52 -10.51
CA GLU A 66 15.48 -3.43 -11.36
C GLU A 66 16.18 -2.32 -10.56
N ASN A 67 15.66 -2.00 -9.37
CA ASN A 67 16.17 -0.93 -8.50
C ASN A 67 17.04 -1.46 -7.33
N ARG A 68 17.64 -2.64 -7.49
CA ARG A 68 18.38 -3.34 -6.42
C ARG A 68 19.50 -2.51 -5.81
N GLU A 69 20.11 -1.62 -6.59
CA GLU A 69 21.17 -0.70 -6.16
C GLU A 69 20.70 0.29 -5.08
N LYS A 70 19.39 0.55 -5.01
CA LYS A 70 18.75 1.42 -4.02
C LYS A 70 18.33 0.67 -2.74
N LEU A 71 18.50 -0.66 -2.72
CA LEU A 71 17.98 -1.57 -1.69
C LEU A 71 19.11 -2.45 -1.12
N PRO A 72 19.94 -1.91 -0.21
CA PRO A 72 20.92 -2.70 0.51
C PRO A 72 20.26 -3.89 1.21
N GLY A 73 20.86 -5.07 1.08
CA GLY A 73 20.31 -6.30 1.63
C GLY A 73 19.36 -7.04 0.69
N LEU A 74 18.99 -6.46 -0.46
CA LEU A 74 18.33 -7.20 -1.51
C LEU A 74 19.35 -8.06 -2.27
N ALA A 75 19.11 -9.36 -2.30
CA ALA A 75 19.86 -10.32 -3.09
C ALA A 75 18.99 -10.90 -4.20
N ILE A 76 19.63 -11.32 -5.29
CA ILE A 76 19.01 -12.16 -6.30
C ILE A 76 19.65 -13.54 -6.15
N ARG A 77 18.84 -14.59 -6.17
CA ARG A 77 19.35 -15.95 -6.06
C ARG A 77 20.47 -16.22 -7.07
N ALA A 78 21.52 -16.91 -6.61
CA ALA A 78 22.68 -17.20 -7.45
C ALA A 78 22.34 -18.13 -8.64
N ASP A 79 21.32 -18.99 -8.50
CA ASP A 79 20.78 -19.87 -9.54
C ASP A 79 19.61 -19.24 -10.33
N SER A 80 19.41 -17.93 -10.17
CA SER A 80 18.42 -17.19 -10.93
C SER A 80 18.93 -16.90 -12.35
N PRO A 81 18.06 -16.94 -13.37
CA PRO A 81 18.47 -16.53 -14.72
C PRO A 81 18.95 -15.07 -14.74
N ASP A 82 19.72 -14.72 -15.75
CA ASP A 82 20.26 -13.37 -15.92
C ASP A 82 19.17 -12.34 -16.21
N GLN A 83 18.13 -12.76 -16.93
CA GLN A 83 16.97 -11.95 -17.28
C GLN A 83 15.69 -12.48 -16.63
N PRO A 84 14.71 -11.61 -16.32
CA PRO A 84 13.40 -12.05 -15.88
C PRO A 84 12.71 -12.90 -16.96
N GLN A 85 12.21 -14.06 -16.56
CA GLN A 85 11.54 -15.01 -17.44
C GLN A 85 10.51 -15.83 -16.66
N PHE A 86 9.65 -16.54 -17.38
CA PHE A 86 8.69 -17.50 -16.83
C PHE A 86 8.77 -18.82 -17.60
N ASN A 87 8.43 -19.92 -16.93
CA ASN A 87 8.42 -21.26 -17.49
C ASN A 87 6.99 -21.77 -17.57
N LEU A 88 6.52 -22.00 -18.79
CA LEU A 88 5.20 -22.57 -19.01
C LEU A 88 5.32 -24.11 -19.03
N PRO A 89 4.66 -24.81 -18.08
CA PRO A 89 4.73 -26.26 -18.01
C PRO A 89 4.11 -26.89 -19.27
N PRO A 90 4.48 -28.14 -19.61
CA PRO A 90 3.95 -28.81 -20.78
C PRO A 90 2.42 -28.94 -20.71
N VAL A 91 1.75 -28.76 -21.86
CA VAL A 91 0.28 -28.87 -22.01
C VAL A 91 -0.04 -29.82 -23.16
N GLY A 92 -0.59 -30.99 -22.83
CA GLY A 92 -0.84 -32.05 -23.80
C GLY A 92 0.47 -32.52 -24.44
N ASN A 93 0.59 -32.40 -25.76
CA ASN A 93 1.80 -32.73 -26.51
C ASN A 93 2.75 -31.52 -26.68
N THR A 94 2.40 -30.36 -26.12
CA THR A 94 3.23 -29.15 -26.20
C THR A 94 4.29 -29.20 -25.10
N PRO A 95 5.59 -29.05 -25.42
CA PRO A 95 6.68 -29.17 -24.43
C PRO A 95 6.66 -28.05 -23.38
N GLU A 96 7.54 -28.09 -22.39
CA GLU A 96 7.81 -26.89 -21.58
C GLU A 96 8.46 -25.81 -22.45
N ILE A 97 8.11 -24.54 -22.23
CA ILE A 97 8.82 -23.41 -22.84
C ILE A 97 9.24 -22.38 -21.81
N THR A 98 10.40 -21.78 -22.04
CA THR A 98 10.85 -20.58 -21.33
C THR A 98 10.51 -19.36 -22.17
N VAL A 99 9.95 -18.35 -21.52
CA VAL A 99 9.50 -17.12 -22.16
C VAL A 99 10.10 -15.94 -21.41
N GLU A 100 10.81 -15.10 -22.15
CA GLU A 100 11.40 -13.88 -21.60
C GLU A 100 10.31 -12.87 -21.19
N PHE A 101 10.59 -12.06 -20.18
CA PHE A 101 9.68 -11.00 -19.75
C PHE A 101 9.74 -9.79 -20.67
N ASN A 102 9.17 -9.92 -21.87
CA ASN A 102 8.97 -8.82 -22.81
C ASN A 102 7.71 -9.01 -23.65
N ALA A 103 7.22 -7.92 -24.26
CA ALA A 103 5.97 -7.93 -25.01
C ALA A 103 5.96 -8.95 -26.16
N ALA A 104 7.04 -9.03 -26.93
CA ALA A 104 7.13 -9.91 -28.10
C ALA A 104 7.09 -11.39 -27.70
N ALA A 105 7.85 -11.77 -26.67
CA ALA A 105 7.89 -13.13 -26.14
C ALA A 105 6.54 -13.54 -25.51
N ILE A 106 5.90 -12.65 -24.75
CA ILE A 106 4.56 -12.88 -24.20
C ILE A 106 3.51 -13.02 -25.32
N GLU A 107 3.58 -12.19 -26.36
CA GLU A 107 2.68 -12.27 -27.51
C GLU A 107 2.85 -13.58 -28.28
N ALA A 108 4.07 -14.10 -28.38
CA ALA A 108 4.41 -15.33 -29.07
C ALA A 108 4.04 -16.62 -28.30
N ILE A 109 3.51 -16.53 -27.07
CA ILE A 109 3.06 -17.71 -26.31
C ILE A 109 2.04 -18.50 -27.15
N PRO A 110 2.29 -19.79 -27.43
CA PRO A 110 1.36 -20.62 -28.20
C PRO A 110 -0.02 -20.72 -27.55
N ALA A 111 -1.07 -20.71 -28.37
CA ALA A 111 -2.46 -20.80 -27.90
C ALA A 111 -2.75 -22.04 -27.03
N ALA A 112 -1.96 -23.11 -27.20
CA ALA A 112 -2.04 -24.35 -26.43
C ALA A 112 -1.83 -24.15 -24.92
N TYR A 113 -1.08 -23.13 -24.48
CA TYR A 113 -0.89 -22.81 -23.06
C TYR A 113 -2.07 -22.04 -22.44
N GLY A 114 -3.05 -21.67 -23.26
CA GLY A 114 -4.29 -21.05 -22.83
C GLY A 114 -4.20 -19.53 -22.71
N VAL A 115 -5.30 -18.88 -23.08
CA VAL A 115 -5.41 -17.41 -23.11
C VAL A 115 -5.20 -16.79 -21.72
N HIS A 116 -5.61 -17.48 -20.65
CA HIS A 116 -5.51 -16.96 -19.28
C HIS A 116 -4.06 -16.77 -18.81
N GLN A 117 -3.14 -17.67 -19.17
CA GLN A 117 -1.72 -17.54 -18.80
C GLN A 117 -1.09 -16.36 -19.53
N LYS A 118 -1.24 -16.31 -20.86
CA LYS A 118 -0.77 -15.18 -21.68
C LYS A 118 -1.29 -13.85 -21.12
N ARG A 119 -2.60 -13.75 -20.89
CA ARG A 119 -3.23 -12.53 -20.38
C ARG A 119 -2.70 -12.14 -18.99
N PHE A 120 -2.44 -13.10 -18.09
CA PHE A 120 -1.83 -12.82 -16.79
C PHE A 120 -0.44 -12.20 -16.94
N TYR A 121 0.46 -12.80 -17.73
CA TYR A 121 1.80 -12.25 -17.94
C TYR A 121 1.78 -10.90 -18.66
N SER A 122 0.87 -10.70 -19.62
CA SER A 122 0.62 -9.39 -20.23
C SER A 122 0.20 -8.34 -19.18
N SER A 123 -0.64 -8.71 -18.22
CA SER A 123 -1.06 -7.81 -17.15
C SER A 123 0.06 -7.51 -16.14
N VAL A 124 0.95 -8.47 -15.86
CA VAL A 124 2.17 -8.21 -15.09
C VAL A 124 3.06 -7.22 -15.84
N LEU A 125 3.25 -7.38 -17.15
CA LEU A 125 4.02 -6.46 -17.99
C LEU A 125 3.42 -5.03 -18.01
N GLN A 126 2.10 -4.91 -18.06
CA GLN A 126 1.41 -3.61 -17.98
C GLN A 126 1.52 -2.96 -16.59
N ALA A 127 1.52 -3.77 -15.52
CA ALA A 127 1.62 -3.29 -14.14
C ALA A 127 3.04 -2.90 -13.74
N TYR A 128 4.05 -3.59 -14.28
CA TYR A 128 5.47 -3.41 -14.00
C TYR A 128 5.95 -1.94 -13.98
N PRO A 129 5.68 -1.09 -14.99
CA PRO A 129 6.14 0.31 -14.97
C PRO A 129 5.46 1.16 -13.88
N VAL A 130 4.27 0.76 -13.43
CA VAL A 130 3.50 1.48 -12.40
C VAL A 130 3.87 1.00 -10.98
N ALA A 131 4.41 -0.22 -10.85
CA ALA A 131 4.70 -0.81 -9.55
C ALA A 131 5.70 -0.02 -8.72
N TRP A 132 6.63 0.71 -9.34
CA TRP A 132 7.55 1.59 -8.62
C TRP A 132 6.80 2.67 -7.83
N LYS A 133 5.76 3.25 -8.45
CA LYS A 133 4.91 4.23 -7.80
C LYS A 133 4.15 3.63 -6.61
N TRP A 134 3.70 2.38 -6.72
CA TRP A 134 3.07 1.67 -5.60
C TRP A 134 4.02 1.50 -4.43
N ILE A 135 5.25 1.07 -4.72
CA ILE A 135 6.32 0.90 -3.73
C ILE A 135 6.59 2.23 -3.01
N VAL A 136 6.82 3.31 -3.76
CA VAL A 136 7.11 4.64 -3.21
C VAL A 136 5.94 5.16 -2.35
N GLN A 137 4.72 5.12 -2.88
CA GLN A 137 3.54 5.65 -2.17
C GLN A 137 3.24 4.86 -0.89
N LEU A 138 3.28 3.52 -0.93
CA LEU A 138 3.01 2.68 0.23
C LEU A 138 4.14 2.79 1.28
N THR A 139 5.39 2.86 0.85
CA THR A 139 6.54 3.12 1.74
C THR A 139 6.38 4.46 2.46
N ALA A 140 6.03 5.51 1.72
CA ALA A 140 5.80 6.85 2.26
C ALA A 140 4.68 6.84 3.31
N CYS A 141 3.56 6.18 3.00
CA CYS A 141 2.46 6.02 3.95
C CYS A 141 2.92 5.27 5.21
N TYR A 142 3.64 4.14 5.05
CA TYR A 142 4.11 3.32 6.16
C TYR A 142 5.08 4.07 7.09
N GLN A 143 5.95 4.92 6.54
CA GLN A 143 6.88 5.73 7.31
C GLN A 143 6.20 6.80 8.17
N VAL A 144 5.03 7.30 7.76
CA VAL A 144 4.25 8.26 8.55
C VAL A 144 3.36 7.51 9.54
N HIS A 145 2.56 6.58 9.05
CA HIS A 145 1.63 5.76 9.82
C HIS A 145 1.77 4.29 9.41
N PRO A 146 2.20 3.38 10.32
CA PRO A 146 2.33 1.96 9.99
C PRO A 146 1.05 1.41 9.36
N LEU A 147 1.18 0.78 8.19
CA LEU A 147 0.06 0.23 7.44
C LEU A 147 -0.33 -1.15 7.97
N GLN A 148 -1.64 -1.41 8.00
CA GLN A 148 -2.20 -2.75 8.15
C GLN A 148 -2.48 -3.36 6.77
N ALA A 149 -2.66 -4.68 6.71
CA ALA A 149 -2.97 -5.37 5.46
C ALA A 149 -4.21 -4.80 4.75
N ASN A 150 -5.26 -4.43 5.50
CA ASN A 150 -6.46 -3.82 4.94
C ASN A 150 -6.17 -2.44 4.30
N ASP A 151 -5.20 -1.69 4.82
CA ASP A 151 -4.81 -0.41 4.22
C ASP A 151 -4.15 -0.61 2.86
N VAL A 152 -3.28 -1.62 2.76
CA VAL A 152 -2.63 -1.99 1.50
C VAL A 152 -3.67 -2.48 0.49
N ALA A 153 -4.63 -3.31 0.90
CA ALA A 153 -5.72 -3.74 0.01
C ALA A 153 -6.55 -2.54 -0.50
N ASN A 154 -6.93 -1.62 0.40
CA ASN A 154 -7.70 -0.42 0.06
C ASN A 154 -6.94 0.54 -0.86
N TYR A 155 -5.61 0.61 -0.72
CA TYR A 155 -4.77 1.39 -1.63
C TYR A 155 -4.94 0.96 -3.08
N PHE A 156 -5.00 -0.35 -3.37
CA PHE A 156 -5.17 -0.82 -4.75
C PHE A 156 -6.58 -0.61 -5.30
N LYS A 157 -7.62 -0.64 -4.44
CA LYS A 157 -9.02 -0.43 -4.84
C LYS A 157 -9.29 0.96 -5.43
N GLN A 158 -8.48 1.96 -5.11
CA GLN A 158 -8.73 3.34 -5.55
C GLN A 158 -8.38 3.58 -7.02
N PHE A 159 -7.53 2.73 -7.63
CA PHE A 159 -7.05 2.95 -8.99
C PHE A 159 -7.97 2.25 -10.00
N ARG A 160 -8.78 3.03 -10.71
CA ARG A 160 -9.68 2.49 -11.75
C ARG A 160 -8.94 1.69 -12.81
N ASP A 161 -7.75 2.12 -13.21
CA ASP A 161 -6.96 1.41 -14.21
C ASP A 161 -6.37 0.11 -13.66
N PHE A 162 -6.06 0.05 -12.36
CA PHE A 162 -5.70 -1.21 -11.71
C PHE A 162 -6.89 -2.18 -11.74
N LEU A 163 -8.12 -1.72 -11.44
CA LEU A 163 -9.31 -2.57 -11.53
C LEU A 163 -9.57 -3.08 -12.95
N LYS A 164 -9.21 -2.31 -14.00
CA LYS A 164 -9.25 -2.77 -15.40
C LYS A 164 -8.20 -3.85 -15.66
N ILE A 165 -6.99 -3.68 -15.12
CA ILE A 165 -5.87 -4.65 -15.25
C ILE A 165 -6.18 -5.94 -14.47
N THR A 166 -6.79 -5.85 -13.29
CA THR A 166 -7.09 -6.98 -12.40
C THR A 166 -8.49 -7.53 -12.56
N SER A 167 -9.15 -7.33 -13.70
CA SER A 167 -10.48 -7.90 -13.97
C SER A 167 -10.51 -9.44 -14.01
N PHE A 168 -9.45 -10.11 -13.56
CA PHE A 168 -9.27 -11.55 -13.50
C PHE A 168 -9.80 -12.09 -12.18
N ASN A 169 -10.81 -12.96 -12.27
CA ASN A 169 -11.39 -13.72 -11.15
C ASN A 169 -11.99 -12.90 -9.99
N GLY A 170 -12.06 -11.57 -10.09
CA GLY A 170 -12.75 -10.70 -9.13
C GLY A 170 -12.16 -10.68 -7.72
N GLN A 171 -10.97 -11.24 -7.51
CA GLN A 171 -10.35 -11.31 -6.19
C GLN A 171 -9.58 -10.03 -5.89
N GLU A 172 -9.85 -9.46 -4.73
CA GLU A 172 -9.14 -8.30 -4.21
C GLU A 172 -7.69 -8.64 -3.86
N VAL A 173 -6.82 -7.63 -3.88
CA VAL A 173 -5.41 -7.80 -3.48
C VAL A 173 -5.34 -8.15 -1.99
N ASN A 174 -4.71 -9.27 -1.67
CA ASN A 174 -4.41 -9.64 -0.30
C ASN A 174 -3.23 -8.82 0.23
N GLY A 175 -3.53 -7.79 1.03
CA GLY A 175 -2.52 -6.92 1.61
C GLY A 175 -1.49 -7.63 2.50
N ASN A 176 -1.80 -8.81 3.07
CA ASN A 176 -0.83 -9.57 3.87
C ASN A 176 0.34 -10.09 3.02
N ALA A 177 0.09 -10.39 1.74
CA ALA A 177 1.15 -10.84 0.84
C ALA A 177 2.04 -9.67 0.41
N VAL A 178 1.49 -8.47 0.30
CA VAL A 178 2.20 -7.27 -0.20
C VAL A 178 2.93 -6.52 0.92
N LEU A 179 2.38 -6.48 2.13
CA LEU A 179 2.94 -5.73 3.26
C LEU A 179 4.40 -6.05 3.60
N PRO A 180 4.90 -7.31 3.54
CA PRO A 180 6.31 -7.63 3.77
C PRO A 180 7.26 -6.86 2.86
N TYR A 181 6.92 -6.71 1.58
CA TYR A 181 7.67 -5.91 0.62
C TYR A 181 7.79 -4.46 1.06
N ILE A 182 6.66 -3.86 1.47
CA ILE A 182 6.62 -2.47 1.89
C ILE A 182 7.44 -2.26 3.18
N LYS A 183 7.37 -3.20 4.13
CA LYS A 183 8.16 -3.14 5.37
C LYS A 183 9.66 -3.17 5.08
N PHE A 184 10.11 -4.10 4.24
CA PHE A 184 11.50 -4.20 3.84
C PHE A 184 11.98 -2.94 3.13
N VAL A 185 11.26 -2.49 2.09
CA VAL A 185 11.63 -1.27 1.36
C VAL A 185 11.70 -0.09 2.32
N THR A 186 10.75 0.04 3.24
CA THR A 186 10.77 1.11 4.24
C THR A 186 12.05 1.10 5.09
N SER A 187 12.57 -0.07 5.43
CA SER A 187 13.79 -0.22 6.25
C SER A 187 15.10 -0.10 5.46
N THR A 188 15.09 -0.41 4.16
CA THR A 188 16.33 -0.54 3.38
C THR A 188 16.51 0.56 2.34
N MET A 189 15.43 1.14 1.82
CA MET A 189 15.46 2.09 0.71
C MET A 189 16.34 3.29 1.04
N LYS A 190 17.43 3.42 0.27
CA LYS A 190 18.27 4.61 0.25
C LYS A 190 17.73 5.56 -0.81
N TRP A 191 17.34 6.77 -0.41
CA TRP A 191 17.01 7.81 -1.37
C TRP A 191 18.19 8.77 -1.60
N PRO A 192 18.43 9.21 -2.85
CA PRO A 192 19.45 10.22 -3.11
C PRO A 192 19.18 11.46 -2.25
N HIS A 193 20.20 11.96 -1.56
CA HIS A 193 20.13 13.14 -0.69
C HIS A 193 19.21 13.04 0.53
N SER A 194 18.69 11.85 0.87
CA SER A 194 18.13 11.57 2.19
C SER A 194 19.20 10.90 3.06
N ASP A 195 19.53 11.49 4.20
CA ASP A 195 20.12 10.69 5.28
C ASP A 195 19.16 9.54 5.60
N PHE A 196 19.67 8.36 5.97
CA PHE A 196 18.85 7.21 6.38
C PHE A 196 17.80 7.54 7.46
N SER A 197 17.98 8.65 8.18
CA SER A 197 17.05 9.17 9.19
C SER A 197 15.89 9.99 8.62
N LYS A 198 15.94 10.43 7.35
CA LYS A 198 14.92 11.26 6.72
C LYS A 198 13.91 10.39 5.98
N LYS A 199 12.66 10.44 6.41
CA LYS A 199 11.53 9.78 5.74
C LYS A 199 11.43 10.25 4.28
N ILE A 200 11.08 9.37 3.35
CA ILE A 200 10.96 9.70 1.92
C ILE A 200 9.88 10.76 1.64
N VAL A 201 8.89 10.88 2.53
CA VAL A 201 7.89 11.97 2.48
C VAL A 201 8.50 13.36 2.64
N ALA A 202 9.72 13.48 3.18
CA ALA A 202 10.41 14.75 3.30
C ALA A 202 11.09 15.19 2.00
N ASN A 203 11.24 14.31 1.00
CA ASN A 203 11.86 14.64 -0.28
C ASN A 203 10.87 15.37 -1.21
N ASP A 204 11.23 16.55 -1.71
CA ASP A 204 10.36 17.38 -2.58
C ASP A 204 10.00 16.71 -3.91
N GLU A 205 10.96 16.02 -4.53
CA GLU A 205 10.75 15.33 -5.80
C GLU A 205 9.75 14.17 -5.65
N ILE A 206 9.90 13.37 -4.59
CA ILE A 206 8.94 12.31 -4.26
C ILE A 206 7.55 12.89 -4.02
N ARG A 207 7.47 14.01 -3.27
CA ARG A 207 6.21 14.69 -3.01
C ARG A 207 5.51 15.13 -4.29
N ALA A 208 6.25 15.80 -5.18
CA ALA A 208 5.71 16.35 -6.42
C ALA A 208 5.33 15.26 -7.45
N ALA A 209 6.15 14.20 -7.57
CA ALA A 209 5.97 13.20 -8.62
C ALA A 209 5.12 11.99 -8.19
N PHE A 210 5.03 11.69 -6.88
CA PHE A 210 4.40 10.46 -6.40
C PHE A 210 3.30 10.67 -5.37
N LEU A 211 3.37 11.67 -4.47
CA LEU A 211 2.45 11.73 -3.31
C LEU A 211 1.19 12.58 -3.54
N SER A 212 1.13 13.32 -4.64
CA SER A 212 0.02 14.24 -4.99
C SER A 212 -1.23 13.57 -5.57
N ASP A 213 -1.16 12.29 -5.91
CA ASP A 213 -2.06 11.72 -6.92
C ASP A 213 -3.34 11.11 -6.36
N SER A 214 -3.34 10.75 -5.08
CA SER A 214 -4.42 9.97 -4.48
C SER A 214 -4.84 10.51 -3.12
N SER A 215 -6.15 10.53 -2.88
CA SER A 215 -6.71 10.96 -1.58
C SER A 215 -6.26 10.05 -0.43
N PHE A 216 -6.10 8.75 -0.70
CA PHE A 216 -5.54 7.79 0.25
C PHE A 216 -4.12 8.21 0.64
N VAL A 217 -3.24 8.45 -0.35
CA VAL A 217 -1.83 8.76 -0.11
C VAL A 217 -1.71 10.08 0.64
N LYS A 218 -2.44 11.12 0.23
CA LYS A 218 -2.48 12.40 0.95
C LYS A 218 -2.84 12.21 2.42
N ARG A 219 -3.94 11.49 2.68
CA ARG A 219 -4.41 11.23 4.05
C ARG A 219 -3.39 10.45 4.87
N ARG A 220 -2.78 9.41 4.28
CA ARG A 220 -1.86 8.50 4.98
C ARG A 220 -0.42 9.02 5.07
N THR A 221 -0.07 10.07 4.34
CA THR A 221 1.20 10.78 4.45
C THR A 221 1.09 12.09 5.25
N THR A 222 -0.11 12.42 5.73
CA THR A 222 -0.33 13.56 6.62
C THR A 222 0.18 13.27 8.03
N PHE A 223 1.16 14.05 8.52
CA PHE A 223 1.71 13.89 9.86
C PHE A 223 0.72 14.28 10.96
N SER A 224 -0.22 15.18 10.68
CA SER A 224 -1.23 15.60 11.66
C SER A 224 -2.58 15.93 11.01
N ALA A 225 -3.65 15.30 11.50
CA ALA A 225 -5.02 15.70 11.16
C ALA A 225 -5.41 17.08 11.75
N THR A 226 -4.53 17.66 12.58
CA THR A 226 -4.78 18.90 13.34
C THR A 226 -5.23 20.05 12.44
N ALA A 227 -4.55 20.32 11.33
CA ALA A 227 -4.93 21.39 10.43
C ALA A 227 -6.34 21.18 9.85
N GLY A 228 -6.66 19.97 9.41
CA GLY A 228 -8.00 19.62 8.91
C GLY A 228 -9.10 19.74 9.96
N LEU A 229 -8.84 19.31 11.21
CA LEU A 229 -9.80 19.43 12.30
C LEU A 229 -10.00 20.90 12.74
N CYS A 230 -8.93 21.69 12.76
CA CYS A 230 -9.03 23.12 13.03
C CYS A 230 -9.78 23.85 11.91
N ARG A 231 -9.59 23.45 10.66
CA ARG A 231 -10.34 24.01 9.53
C ARG A 231 -11.83 23.68 9.61
N GLN A 232 -12.19 22.46 9.99
CA GLN A 232 -13.60 22.09 10.23
C GLN A 232 -14.27 22.93 11.31
N LEU A 233 -13.54 23.29 12.38
CA LEU A 233 -14.04 24.25 13.36
C LEU A 233 -14.29 25.62 12.70
N ILE A 234 -13.27 26.17 12.01
CA ILE A 234 -13.35 27.50 11.39
C ILE A 234 -14.54 27.56 10.42
N ASP A 235 -14.65 26.58 9.53
CA ASP A 235 -15.74 26.51 8.56
C ASP A 235 -17.10 26.29 9.26
N GLY A 236 -17.14 25.51 10.35
CA GLY A 236 -18.35 25.25 11.13
C GLY A 236 -18.85 26.44 11.96
N LEU A 237 -17.96 27.38 12.32
CA LEU A 237 -18.32 28.63 12.99
C LEU A 237 -18.80 29.72 11.99
N GLY A 238 -18.38 29.64 10.73
CA GLY A 238 -18.81 30.56 9.67
C GLY A 238 -18.53 32.03 10.01
N SER A 239 -19.57 32.88 9.97
CA SER A 239 -19.44 34.32 10.31
C SER A 239 -19.05 34.58 11.76
N HIS A 240 -19.24 33.62 12.65
CA HIS A 240 -18.99 33.77 14.09
C HIS A 240 -17.54 33.50 14.49
N VAL A 241 -16.66 33.13 13.56
CA VAL A 241 -15.23 32.81 13.84
C VAL A 241 -14.54 33.89 14.68
N SER A 242 -14.82 35.17 14.39
CA SER A 242 -14.21 36.30 15.10
C SER A 242 -14.62 36.39 16.58
N GLU A 243 -15.80 35.91 16.95
CA GLU A 243 -16.31 35.89 18.33
C GLU A 243 -15.51 34.92 19.21
N PHE A 244 -14.88 33.91 18.61
CA PHE A 244 -14.05 32.92 19.30
C PHE A 244 -12.58 33.33 19.41
N GLN A 245 -12.26 34.61 19.15
CA GLN A 245 -10.87 35.13 19.16
C GLN A 245 -9.94 34.40 18.17
N ILE A 246 -10.52 33.77 17.15
CA ILE A 246 -9.78 33.18 16.04
C ILE A 246 -9.49 34.31 15.05
N ASN A 247 -8.22 34.70 14.95
CA ASN A 247 -7.78 35.78 14.07
C ASN A 247 -7.16 35.26 12.77
N ASP A 248 -6.94 36.17 11.82
CA ASP A 248 -6.41 35.88 10.49
C ASP A 248 -5.08 35.11 10.53
N LYS A 249 -4.19 35.38 11.51
CA LYS A 249 -2.93 34.65 11.63
C LYS A 249 -3.14 33.19 12.00
N MET A 250 -4.15 32.89 12.82
CA MET A 250 -4.48 31.51 13.17
C MET A 250 -5.09 30.77 11.96
N ILE A 251 -5.96 31.45 11.21
CA ILE A 251 -6.56 30.90 9.97
C ILE A 251 -5.45 30.64 8.94
N GLU A 252 -4.56 31.60 8.73
CA GLU A 252 -3.42 31.47 7.82
C GLU A 252 -2.49 30.31 8.22
N ALA A 253 -2.23 30.12 9.52
CA ALA A 253 -1.42 29.00 9.99
C ALA A 253 -2.07 27.65 9.67
N VAL A 254 -3.40 27.55 9.81
CA VAL A 254 -4.16 26.34 9.41
C VAL A 254 -4.11 26.14 7.91
N ASP A 255 -4.32 27.18 7.11
CA ASP A 255 -4.37 27.08 5.65
C ASP A 255 -3.01 26.73 5.05
N ARG A 256 -1.93 27.33 5.56
CA ARG A 256 -0.55 26.96 5.19
C ARG A 256 -0.23 25.52 5.57
N SER A 257 -0.65 25.10 6.76
CA SER A 257 -0.48 23.71 7.20
C SER A 257 -1.30 22.74 6.35
N LEU A 258 -2.51 23.11 5.91
CA LEU A 258 -3.32 22.28 4.99
C LEU A 258 -2.70 22.20 3.58
N ALA A 259 -2.19 23.31 3.08
CA ALA A 259 -1.51 23.36 1.79
C ALA A 259 -0.24 22.49 1.78
N ILE A 260 0.44 22.42 2.92
CA ILE A 260 1.69 21.66 3.12
C ILE A 260 1.50 20.72 4.32
N TYR A 261 0.54 19.80 4.18
CA TYR A 261 0.05 18.91 5.26
C TYR A 261 1.11 17.99 5.88
N TRP A 262 2.28 17.92 5.27
CA TRP A 262 3.41 17.08 5.70
C TRP A 262 4.51 17.85 6.44
N ASP A 263 4.42 19.17 6.59
CA ASP A 263 5.45 19.96 7.29
C ASP A 263 5.15 20.02 8.81
N PRO A 264 6.03 19.45 9.66
CA PRO A 264 5.83 19.47 11.11
C PRO A 264 6.02 20.87 11.72
N GLU A 265 6.85 21.73 11.12
CA GLU A 265 7.05 23.10 11.59
C GLU A 265 5.82 23.95 11.31
N LEU A 266 5.21 23.80 10.13
CA LEU A 266 3.95 24.49 9.81
C LEU A 266 2.79 23.99 10.69
N ASN A 267 2.71 22.68 10.94
CA ASN A 267 1.75 22.16 11.93
C ASN A 267 2.01 22.69 13.35
N GLY A 268 3.28 22.84 13.73
CA GLY A 268 3.69 23.42 15.02
C GLY A 268 3.33 24.89 15.20
N LYS A 269 3.07 25.63 14.10
CA LYS A 269 2.61 27.02 14.14
C LYS A 269 1.11 27.16 14.46
N ILE A 270 0.33 26.08 14.36
CA ILE A 270 -1.09 26.10 14.74
C ILE A 270 -1.17 26.31 16.27
N PRO A 271 -1.79 27.39 16.76
CA PRO A 271 -1.79 27.69 18.19
C PRO A 271 -2.50 26.60 19.00
N VAL A 272 -1.93 26.24 20.15
CA VAL A 272 -2.51 25.23 21.07
C VAL A 272 -3.95 25.58 21.46
N GLN A 273 -4.27 26.86 21.59
CA GLN A 273 -5.63 27.33 21.87
C GLN A 273 -6.61 26.91 20.76
N LEU A 274 -6.25 27.09 19.48
CA LEU A 274 -7.10 26.70 18.36
C LEU A 274 -7.27 25.18 18.30
N ILE A 275 -6.21 24.43 18.57
CA ILE A 275 -6.23 22.96 18.67
C ILE A 275 -7.21 22.52 19.77
N ALA A 276 -7.19 23.17 20.93
CA ALA A 276 -8.10 22.88 22.04
C ALA A 276 -9.55 23.24 21.71
N MET A 277 -9.79 24.39 21.06
CA MET A 277 -11.14 24.77 20.61
C MET A 277 -11.70 23.75 19.61
N ALA A 278 -10.88 23.31 18.66
CA ALA A 278 -11.31 22.34 17.65
C ALA A 278 -11.65 20.98 18.28
N ALA A 279 -10.89 20.55 19.29
CA ALA A 279 -11.24 19.37 20.08
C ALA A 279 -12.56 19.56 20.83
N ALA A 280 -12.74 20.68 21.52
CA ALA A 280 -13.98 20.99 22.26
C ALA A 280 -15.22 21.04 21.35
N TYR A 281 -15.08 21.65 20.17
CA TYR A 281 -16.15 21.72 19.18
C TYR A 281 -16.50 20.35 18.62
N ALA A 282 -15.48 19.53 18.36
CA ALA A 282 -15.72 18.18 17.88
C ALA A 282 -16.36 17.28 18.96
N GLU A 283 -16.01 17.43 20.26
CA GLU A 283 -16.77 16.80 21.37
C GLU A 283 -18.23 17.27 21.36
N PHE A 284 -18.46 18.58 21.23
CA PHE A 284 -19.80 19.18 21.23
C PHE A 284 -20.67 18.65 20.08
N GLN A 285 -20.10 18.52 18.89
CA GLN A 285 -20.76 17.97 17.70
C GLN A 285 -20.94 16.44 17.74
N GLY A 286 -20.53 15.76 18.83
CA GLY A 286 -20.59 14.30 18.96
C GLY A 286 -19.73 13.57 17.92
N ARG A 287 -18.70 14.22 17.36
CA ARG A 287 -17.84 13.60 16.33
C ARG A 287 -16.75 12.77 17.00
N ASP A 288 -16.52 11.57 16.50
CA ASP A 288 -15.36 10.76 16.88
C ASP A 288 -14.15 11.08 15.97
N TYR A 289 -13.11 11.65 16.56
CA TYR A 289 -11.81 11.93 15.92
C TYR A 289 -10.72 10.99 16.45
N GLY A 290 -11.12 9.90 17.10
CA GLY A 290 -10.29 8.77 17.49
C GLY A 290 -9.11 9.13 18.39
N ASN A 291 -7.90 8.77 17.96
CA ASN A 291 -6.66 8.98 18.68
C ASN A 291 -5.98 10.31 18.33
N TRP A 292 -6.72 11.40 18.22
CA TRP A 292 -6.13 12.73 18.08
C TRP A 292 -5.45 13.19 19.38
N ILE A 293 -4.22 12.72 19.59
CA ILE A 293 -3.43 12.98 20.80
C ILE A 293 -3.16 14.48 20.97
N GLN A 294 -2.90 15.22 19.89
CA GLN A 294 -2.68 16.67 19.99
C GLN A 294 -3.93 17.39 20.52
N GLY A 295 -5.12 17.05 20.01
CA GLY A 295 -6.39 17.59 20.47
C GLY A 295 -6.64 17.30 21.95
N LYS A 296 -6.54 16.03 22.37
CA LYS A 296 -6.72 15.61 23.77
C LYS A 296 -5.73 16.31 24.71
N ARG A 297 -4.47 16.46 24.30
CA ARG A 297 -3.43 17.14 25.09
C ARG A 297 -3.63 18.66 25.15
N ALA A 298 -4.09 19.28 24.08
CA ALA A 298 -4.40 20.71 24.06
C ALA A 298 -5.61 21.01 24.96
N LEU A 299 -6.64 20.18 24.89
CA LEU A 299 -7.84 20.28 25.73
C LEU A 299 -7.47 20.14 27.22
N SER A 300 -6.68 19.14 27.60
CA SER A 300 -6.30 18.91 29.01
C SER A 300 -5.43 20.01 29.61
N LYS A 301 -4.66 20.73 28.78
CA LYS A 301 -3.87 21.90 29.20
C LYS A 301 -4.69 23.19 29.26
N THR A 302 -5.88 23.20 28.68
CA THR A 302 -6.74 24.38 28.64
C THR A 302 -7.59 24.45 29.90
N ARG A 303 -7.76 25.66 30.45
CA ARG A 303 -8.56 25.85 31.66
C ARG A 303 -10.02 25.39 31.41
N PRO A 304 -10.62 24.55 32.27
CA PRO A 304 -11.99 24.05 32.09
C PRO A 304 -13.03 25.14 31.89
N ILE A 305 -12.86 26.30 32.54
CA ILE A 305 -13.76 27.46 32.41
C ILE A 305 -13.81 27.97 30.96
N LEU A 306 -12.67 28.00 30.26
CA LEU A 306 -12.63 28.43 28.85
C LEU A 306 -13.33 27.42 27.95
N VAL A 307 -13.10 26.12 28.19
CA VAL A 307 -13.77 25.05 27.46
C VAL A 307 -15.29 25.11 27.66
N GLY A 308 -15.75 25.35 28.89
CA GLY A 308 -17.17 25.52 29.19
C GLY A 308 -17.77 26.82 28.63
N ALA A 309 -16.97 27.87 28.45
CA ALA A 309 -17.40 29.08 27.75
C ALA A 309 -17.59 28.80 26.24
N TRP A 310 -16.62 28.15 25.60
CA TRP A 310 -16.73 27.77 24.18
C TRP A 310 -17.91 26.85 23.91
N LYS A 311 -18.15 25.83 24.75
CA LYS A 311 -19.30 24.94 24.60
C LYS A 311 -20.64 25.69 24.65
N ARG A 312 -20.81 26.61 25.61
CA ARG A 312 -22.00 27.48 25.67
C ARG A 312 -22.15 28.39 24.46
N MET A 313 -21.03 28.90 23.93
CA MET A 313 -21.07 29.67 22.69
C MET A 313 -21.46 28.79 21.50
N PHE A 314 -20.96 27.56 21.40
CA PHE A 314 -21.37 26.62 20.34
C PHE A 314 -22.87 26.30 20.40
N GLU A 315 -23.44 26.16 21.60
CA GLU A 315 -24.88 25.98 21.81
C GLU A 315 -25.69 27.16 21.25
N SER A 316 -25.18 28.40 21.37
CA SER A 316 -25.86 29.60 20.87
C SER A 316 -25.82 29.77 19.35
N LEU A 317 -25.07 28.91 18.62
CA LEU A 317 -24.95 28.93 17.16
C LEU A 317 -25.87 27.92 16.46
N LEU A 318 -26.56 27.06 17.21
CA LEU A 318 -27.55 26.09 16.72
C LEU A 318 -28.97 26.63 16.87
#